data_AF-A0A2J6PLL8-F1
#
_entry.id   AF-A0A2J6PLL8-F1
#
_cell.length_a   1.000
_cell.length_b   1.000
_cell.length_c   1.000
_cell.angle_alpha   90.00
_cell.angle_beta   90.00
_cell.angle_gamma   90.00
#
_symmetry.space_group_name_H-M   'P 1'
#
loop_
_entity.id
_entity.type
_entity.pdbx_description
1 polymer ?
#
loop_
_entity_poly.entity_id
_entity_poly.type
_entity_poly.pdbx_seq_one_letter_code
_entity_poly.pdbx_strand_id
1 'polypeptide(L)'
;MQSLRPGLHSFSEDRVRKILEHSTHHREAGATFAPAEFRCLGTAYEYDSDGGFHAFNALRRKERGRKWTRDYCAQVNDPETHLTYLDQAFSKLLDCHFQPRGPSEILVQRACHMLSRLPEVPLEFEQSSRDELNSLSEGYFKVSEFPSEFRSWKDLKVVSFVSTNVIRLTLGILMDPETWSGGVFRRLVDTICELLQSVSEGDLGVEESPQAKFLVKSFLWSAWQRSMMLFLSYCLTIQLQIGYNFERNDQLALRPTIVALRQSDCQMPGYMCR
;
A
#
# COMPACT_ATOMS: atom_id res chain seq x y z
N MET A 1 -2.41 -17.90 12.76
CA MET A 1 -2.69 -17.21 11.48
C MET A 1 -2.28 -18.12 10.34
N GLN A 2 -3.12 -18.30 9.33
CA GLN A 2 -2.73 -19.01 8.11
C GLN A 2 -1.89 -18.09 7.22
N SER A 3 -0.86 -18.67 6.61
CA SER A 3 0.04 -18.00 5.68
C SER A 3 -0.63 -17.84 4.32
N LEU A 4 -0.40 -16.69 3.67
CA LEU A 4 -0.94 -16.38 2.35
C LEU A 4 -0.47 -17.41 1.32
N ARG A 5 -1.42 -17.99 0.58
CA ARG A 5 -1.16 -18.97 -0.48
C ARG A 5 -1.27 -18.35 -1.86
N PRO A 6 -0.55 -18.86 -2.87
CA PRO A 6 -0.75 -18.46 -4.26
C PRO A 6 -2.19 -18.74 -4.71
N GLY A 7 -2.73 -17.85 -5.55
CA GLY A 7 -4.12 -17.92 -5.97
C GLY A 7 -4.56 -16.74 -6.84
N LEU A 8 -5.74 -16.88 -7.45
CA LEU A 8 -6.28 -15.89 -8.40
C LEU A 8 -6.39 -14.49 -7.79
N HIS A 9 -6.82 -14.41 -6.54
CA HIS A 9 -6.99 -13.17 -5.79
C HIS A 9 -5.88 -12.96 -4.75
N SER A 10 -4.68 -13.53 -4.93
CA SER A 10 -3.53 -13.25 -4.06
C SER A 10 -2.30 -12.92 -4.92
N PHE A 11 -1.35 -13.85 -5.04
CA PHE A 11 -0.18 -13.74 -5.89
C PHE A 11 0.06 -15.06 -6.64
N SER A 12 0.80 -15.00 -7.74
CA SER A 12 1.31 -16.17 -8.45
C SER A 12 2.70 -15.85 -8.97
N GLU A 13 3.52 -16.87 -9.24
CA GLU A 13 4.84 -16.68 -9.83
C GLU A 13 4.76 -15.90 -11.15
N ASP A 14 3.80 -16.24 -12.02
CA ASP A 14 3.59 -15.55 -13.29
C ASP A 14 3.24 -14.07 -13.09
N ARG A 15 2.42 -13.73 -12.09
CA ARG A 15 2.08 -12.33 -11.81
C ARG A 15 3.29 -11.57 -11.28
N VAL A 16 4.08 -12.18 -10.40
CA VAL A 16 5.31 -11.58 -9.88
C VAL A 16 6.33 -11.37 -11.01
N ARG A 17 6.50 -12.37 -11.89
CA ARG A 17 7.36 -12.29 -13.08
C ARG A 17 6.94 -11.16 -14.01
N LYS A 18 5.66 -11.07 -14.37
CA LYS A 18 5.13 -9.98 -15.20
C LYS A 18 5.34 -8.61 -14.58
N ILE A 19 5.14 -8.47 -13.27
CA ILE A 19 5.37 -7.19 -12.57
C ILE A 19 6.86 -6.83 -12.57
N LEU A 20 7.74 -7.80 -12.36
CA LEU A 20 9.18 -7.62 -12.45
C LEU A 20 9.59 -7.15 -13.85
N GLU A 21 9.16 -7.86 -14.90
CA GLU A 21 9.45 -7.51 -16.30
C GLU A 21 8.98 -6.09 -16.64
N HIS A 22 7.71 -5.76 -16.36
CA HIS A 22 7.16 -4.41 -16.63
C HIS A 22 7.80 -3.29 -15.81
N SER A 23 8.40 -3.63 -14.65
CA SER A 23 9.04 -2.64 -13.77
C SER A 23 10.56 -2.64 -13.93
N THR A 24 11.12 -3.39 -14.88
CA THR A 24 12.57 -3.44 -15.14
C THR A 24 12.95 -2.32 -16.10
N HIS A 25 13.99 -1.56 -15.76
CA HIS A 25 14.51 -0.52 -16.63
C HIS A 25 15.37 -1.12 -17.75
N HIS A 26 14.97 -0.87 -19.00
CA HIS A 26 15.77 -1.15 -20.16
C HIS A 26 16.52 0.12 -20.55
N ARG A 27 17.83 0.16 -20.28
CA ARG A 27 18.66 1.32 -20.60
C ARG A 27 18.72 1.53 -22.11
N GLU A 28 18.29 2.69 -22.57
CA GLU A 28 18.43 3.07 -23.97
C GLU A 28 19.91 3.33 -24.33
N ALA A 29 20.31 2.94 -25.53
CA ALA A 29 21.67 3.13 -26.02
C ALA A 29 21.98 4.64 -26.09
N GLY A 30 22.94 5.10 -25.27
CA GLY A 30 23.37 6.50 -25.22
C GLY A 30 22.82 7.30 -24.02
N ALA A 31 21.96 6.73 -23.18
CA ALA A 31 21.47 7.41 -21.98
C ALA A 31 22.59 7.62 -20.94
N THR A 32 22.83 8.87 -20.55
CA THR A 32 23.85 9.27 -19.56
C THR A 32 23.44 9.01 -18.12
N PHE A 33 22.14 8.97 -17.84
CA PHE A 33 21.58 8.79 -16.50
C PHE A 33 20.57 7.65 -16.47
N ALA A 34 20.51 6.92 -15.36
CA ALA A 34 19.45 5.98 -15.08
C ALA A 34 18.44 6.61 -14.10
N PRO A 35 17.14 6.37 -14.27
CA PRO A 35 16.12 6.84 -13.32
C PRO A 35 16.32 6.18 -11.94
N ALA A 36 15.76 6.81 -10.90
CA ALA A 36 15.73 6.20 -9.58
C ALA A 36 14.99 4.85 -9.62
N GLU A 37 15.60 3.79 -9.08
CA GLU A 37 15.04 2.43 -9.15
C GLU A 37 13.66 2.31 -8.48
N PHE A 38 13.40 3.13 -7.46
CA PHE A 38 12.18 3.08 -6.68
C PHE A 38 11.70 4.48 -6.27
N ARG A 39 10.57 4.94 -6.80
CA ARG A 39 9.97 6.24 -6.49
C ARG A 39 8.53 6.06 -6.03
N CYS A 40 8.24 6.56 -4.83
CA CYS A 40 6.87 6.66 -4.34
C CYS A 40 6.31 8.07 -4.60
N LEU A 41 5.19 8.14 -5.32
CA LEU A 41 4.31 9.30 -5.35
C LEU A 41 3.52 9.33 -4.05
N GLY A 42 3.66 10.41 -3.30
CA GLY A 42 2.88 10.65 -2.08
C GLY A 42 1.96 11.85 -2.24
N THR A 43 1.12 12.13 -1.24
CA THR A 43 0.33 13.38 -1.27
C THR A 43 1.19 14.61 -0.97
N ALA A 44 2.35 14.41 -0.33
CA ALA A 44 3.19 15.46 0.25
C ALA A 44 4.00 16.28 -0.75
N TYR A 45 4.29 15.75 -1.93
CA TYR A 45 5.02 16.48 -2.96
C TYR A 45 4.79 15.87 -4.35
N GLU A 46 5.16 16.60 -5.38
CA GLU A 46 5.30 16.08 -6.74
C GLU A 46 6.60 16.59 -7.38
N TYR A 47 7.00 15.91 -8.45
CA TYR A 47 8.03 16.43 -9.35
C TYR A 47 7.36 16.82 -10.66
N ASP A 48 7.65 18.00 -11.16
CA ASP A 48 7.20 18.42 -12.49
C ASP A 48 7.98 17.71 -13.61
N SER A 49 7.60 17.96 -14.86
CA SER A 49 8.24 17.40 -16.05
C SER A 49 9.69 17.83 -16.22
N ASP A 50 10.08 18.95 -15.61
CA ASP A 50 11.41 19.54 -15.68
C ASP A 50 12.28 19.12 -14.46
N GLY A 51 11.74 18.26 -13.58
CA GLY A 51 12.42 17.75 -12.38
C GLY A 51 12.31 18.67 -11.16
N GLY A 52 11.54 19.76 -11.23
CA GLY A 52 11.26 20.66 -10.12
C GLY A 52 10.46 19.99 -9.02
N PHE A 53 10.88 20.17 -7.77
CA PHE A 53 10.26 19.59 -6.58
C PHE A 53 9.24 20.55 -5.98
N HIS A 54 7.99 20.11 -5.86
CA HIS A 54 6.89 20.89 -5.30
C HIS A 54 6.36 20.22 -4.03
N ALA A 55 6.66 20.79 -2.86
CA ALA A 55 6.10 20.33 -1.59
C ALA A 55 4.72 20.95 -1.32
N PHE A 56 3.79 20.12 -0.85
CA PHE A 56 2.42 20.53 -0.54
C PHE A 56 2.22 20.76 0.96
N ASN A 57 1.48 21.82 1.28
CA ASN A 57 0.99 22.06 2.63
C ASN A 57 -0.10 21.04 3.02
N ALA A 58 -0.48 21.03 4.30
CA ALA A 58 -1.46 20.08 4.86
C ALA A 58 -2.81 20.09 4.12
N LEU A 59 -3.30 21.26 3.73
CA LEU A 59 -4.59 21.42 3.06
C LEU A 59 -4.55 20.81 1.65
N ARG A 60 -3.52 21.12 0.87
CA ARG A 60 -3.31 20.53 -0.46
C ARG A 60 -3.12 19.01 -0.40
N ARG A 61 -2.40 18.50 0.61
CA ARG A 61 -2.26 17.06 0.85
C ARG A 61 -3.62 16.39 1.07
N LYS A 62 -4.47 16.99 1.90
CA LYS A 62 -5.83 16.52 2.17
C LYS A 62 -6.71 16.54 0.90
N GLU A 63 -6.64 17.60 0.10
CA GLU A 63 -7.34 17.68 -1.19
C GLU A 63 -6.92 16.58 -2.17
N ARG A 64 -5.61 16.35 -2.29
CA ARG A 64 -5.07 15.27 -3.14
C ARG A 64 -5.52 13.90 -2.66
N GLY A 65 -5.42 13.63 -1.35
CA GLY A 65 -5.90 12.39 -0.75
C GLY A 65 -7.38 12.13 -1.06
N ARG A 66 -8.24 13.14 -0.85
CA ARG A 66 -9.67 13.07 -1.18
C ARG A 66 -9.93 12.82 -2.67
N LYS A 67 -9.19 13.51 -3.55
CA LYS A 67 -9.31 13.31 -5.00
C LYS A 67 -8.98 11.86 -5.36
N TRP A 68 -7.85 11.34 -4.89
CA TRP A 68 -7.43 9.96 -5.18
C TRP A 68 -8.42 8.94 -4.63
N THR A 69 -8.93 9.12 -3.40
CA THR A 69 -9.92 8.19 -2.83
C THR A 69 -11.25 8.23 -3.57
N ARG A 70 -11.68 9.40 -4.06
CA ARG A 70 -12.84 9.51 -4.96
C ARG A 70 -12.62 8.77 -6.26
N ASP A 71 -11.47 8.99 -6.90
CA ASP A 71 -11.10 8.32 -8.14
C ASP A 71 -11.10 6.80 -7.96
N TYR A 72 -10.64 6.30 -6.81
CA TYR A 72 -10.69 4.88 -6.43
C TYR A 72 -12.13 4.39 -6.21
N CYS A 73 -12.99 5.17 -5.56
CA CYS A 73 -14.39 4.79 -5.37
C CYS A 73 -15.12 4.67 -6.70
N ALA A 74 -14.78 5.51 -7.69
CA ALA A 74 -15.32 5.40 -9.04
C ALA A 74 -14.90 4.10 -9.77
N GLN A 75 -13.75 3.49 -9.39
CA GLN A 75 -13.27 2.24 -10.02
C GLN A 75 -13.96 0.98 -9.51
N VAL A 76 -14.67 1.04 -8.37
CA VAL A 76 -15.18 -0.17 -7.69
C VAL A 76 -16.66 -0.44 -7.92
N ASN A 77 -17.29 0.24 -8.87
CA ASN A 77 -18.72 0.09 -9.15
C ASN A 77 -19.08 -1.24 -9.83
N ASP A 78 -18.15 -1.84 -10.59
CA ASP A 78 -18.35 -3.12 -11.28
C ASP A 78 -17.73 -4.29 -10.47
N PRO A 79 -18.55 -5.23 -9.94
CA PRO A 79 -18.07 -6.37 -9.16
C PRO A 79 -17.08 -7.29 -9.88
N GLU A 80 -17.06 -7.33 -11.22
CA GLU A 80 -16.16 -8.22 -11.95
C GLU A 80 -14.80 -7.59 -12.24
N THR A 81 -14.77 -6.28 -12.51
CA THR A 81 -13.53 -5.58 -12.89
C THR A 81 -12.95 -4.67 -11.81
N HIS A 82 -13.66 -4.45 -10.69
CA HIS A 82 -13.26 -3.49 -9.65
C HIS A 82 -11.82 -3.66 -9.18
N LEU A 83 -11.37 -4.91 -8.95
CA LEU A 83 -10.01 -5.18 -8.48
C LEU A 83 -8.96 -4.71 -9.47
N THR A 84 -9.17 -5.00 -10.76
CA THR A 84 -8.20 -4.67 -11.81
C THR A 84 -8.06 -3.16 -11.93
N TYR A 85 -9.18 -2.43 -11.98
CA TYR A 85 -9.14 -0.97 -12.10
C TYR A 85 -8.63 -0.28 -10.84
N LEU A 86 -9.04 -0.76 -9.66
CA LEU A 86 -8.55 -0.24 -8.39
C LEU A 86 -7.04 -0.48 -8.23
N ASP A 87 -6.55 -1.69 -8.53
CA ASP A 87 -5.12 -2.01 -8.47
C ASP A 87 -4.34 -1.20 -9.50
N GLN A 88 -4.86 -1.02 -10.72
CA GLN A 88 -4.23 -0.19 -11.73
C GLN A 88 -4.12 1.26 -11.28
N ALA A 89 -5.17 1.85 -10.71
CA ALA A 89 -5.16 3.21 -10.18
C ALA A 89 -4.19 3.34 -9.00
N PHE A 90 -4.24 2.40 -8.06
CA PHE A 90 -3.38 2.38 -6.88
C PHE A 90 -1.90 2.13 -7.24
N SER A 91 -1.62 1.31 -8.25
CA SER A 91 -0.26 0.96 -8.69
C SER A 91 0.57 2.17 -9.11
N LYS A 92 -0.08 3.27 -9.49
CA LYS A 92 0.56 4.54 -9.86
C LYS A 92 1.28 5.21 -8.68
N LEU A 93 1.00 4.81 -7.43
CA LEU A 93 1.73 5.32 -6.27
C LEU A 93 3.22 4.92 -6.29
N LEU A 94 3.57 3.82 -6.93
CA LEU A 94 4.96 3.41 -7.11
C LEU A 94 5.34 3.44 -8.57
N ASP A 95 6.40 4.17 -8.86
CA ASP A 95 7.14 4.10 -10.11
C ASP A 95 8.43 3.34 -9.85
N CYS A 96 8.65 2.26 -10.61
CA CYS A 96 9.73 1.32 -10.39
C CYS A 96 10.52 1.12 -11.69
N HIS A 97 11.83 1.27 -11.57
CA HIS A 97 12.82 1.16 -12.65
C HIS A 97 13.91 0.18 -12.23
N PHE A 98 13.50 -1.04 -11.88
CA PHE A 98 14.36 -2.06 -11.29
C PHE A 98 15.55 -2.37 -12.20
N GLN A 99 16.71 -2.60 -11.57
CA GLN A 99 17.92 -3.05 -12.22
C GLN A 99 18.38 -4.35 -11.57
N PRO A 100 17.75 -5.50 -11.92
CA PRO A 100 18.05 -6.78 -11.29
C PRO A 100 19.53 -7.13 -11.41
N ARG A 101 20.21 -7.30 -10.27
CA ARG A 101 21.63 -7.70 -10.22
C ARG A 101 21.84 -9.22 -10.37
N GLY A 102 20.79 -9.98 -10.63
CA GLY A 102 20.83 -11.44 -10.72
C GLY A 102 19.66 -12.02 -11.52
N PRO A 103 19.59 -13.35 -11.66
CA PRO A 103 18.58 -14.01 -12.47
C PRO A 103 17.15 -13.71 -12.00
N SER A 104 16.29 -13.28 -12.92
CA SER A 104 14.89 -12.92 -12.63
C SER A 104 14.12 -14.04 -11.92
N GLU A 105 14.35 -15.31 -12.30
CA GLU A 105 13.69 -16.46 -11.68
C GLU A 105 14.01 -16.59 -10.18
N ILE A 106 15.26 -16.31 -9.77
CA ILE A 106 15.64 -16.35 -8.35
C ILE A 106 14.93 -15.24 -7.58
N LEU A 107 14.80 -14.06 -8.18
CA LEU A 107 14.08 -12.93 -7.57
C LEU A 107 12.58 -13.22 -7.45
N VAL A 108 11.96 -13.80 -8.49
CA VAL A 108 10.55 -14.22 -8.48
C VAL A 108 10.31 -15.25 -7.37
N GLN A 109 11.12 -16.30 -7.29
CA GLN A 109 10.99 -17.33 -6.25
C GLN A 109 11.13 -16.74 -4.83
N ARG A 110 12.14 -15.88 -4.62
CA ARG A 110 12.35 -15.20 -3.32
C ARG A 110 11.20 -14.26 -2.98
N ALA A 111 10.66 -13.54 -3.96
CA ALA A 111 9.52 -12.66 -3.77
C ALA A 111 8.27 -13.46 -3.40
N CYS A 112 7.98 -14.54 -4.11
CA CYS A 112 6.89 -15.46 -3.77
C CYS A 112 7.03 -16.04 -2.36
N HIS A 113 8.24 -16.45 -1.96
CA HIS A 113 8.51 -16.92 -0.61
C HIS A 113 8.30 -15.84 0.45
N MET A 114 8.67 -14.59 0.17
CA MET A 114 8.44 -13.49 1.10
C MET A 114 6.94 -13.15 1.21
N LEU A 115 6.23 -13.12 0.09
CA LEU A 115 4.78 -12.90 0.05
C LEU A 115 4.01 -14.01 0.78
N SER A 116 4.47 -15.27 0.70
CA SER A 116 3.83 -16.38 1.42
C SER A 116 3.96 -16.28 2.94
N ARG A 117 4.80 -15.38 3.47
CA ARG A 117 4.91 -15.16 4.92
C ARG A 117 3.93 -14.11 5.44
N LEU A 118 3.23 -13.41 4.55
CA LEU A 118 2.19 -12.46 4.91
C LEU A 118 0.94 -13.21 5.38
N PRO A 119 0.10 -12.59 6.24
CA PRO A 119 -1.16 -13.18 6.65
C PRO A 119 -2.08 -13.33 5.45
N GLU A 120 -2.76 -14.48 5.37
CA GLU A 120 -3.75 -14.74 4.33
C GLU A 120 -4.91 -13.75 4.43
N VAL A 121 -5.40 -13.55 5.65
CA VAL A 121 -6.50 -12.63 5.99
C VAL A 121 -5.94 -11.51 6.87
N PRO A 122 -5.84 -10.28 6.34
CA PRO A 122 -5.55 -9.08 7.14
C PRO A 122 -6.60 -8.90 8.23
N LEU A 123 -6.22 -8.23 9.32
CA LEU A 123 -7.15 -7.90 10.40
C LEU A 123 -8.29 -7.01 9.90
N GLU A 124 -9.49 -7.24 10.40
CA GLU A 124 -10.65 -6.39 10.15
C GLU A 124 -10.45 -5.04 10.86
N PHE A 125 -11.01 -3.95 10.34
CA PHE A 125 -11.04 -2.68 11.07
C PHE A 125 -12.32 -2.58 11.90
N GLU A 126 -12.30 -1.90 13.05
CA GLU A 126 -13.42 -1.87 14.02
C GLU A 126 -14.78 -1.44 13.43
N GLN A 127 -14.76 -0.72 12.31
CA GLN A 127 -15.95 -0.24 11.62
C GLN A 127 -16.50 -1.20 10.55
N SER A 128 -15.92 -2.39 10.33
CA SER A 128 -16.47 -3.35 9.37
C SER A 128 -17.73 -4.00 9.92
N SER A 129 -18.87 -3.37 9.68
CA SER A 129 -20.15 -3.90 10.15
C SER A 129 -20.63 -5.05 9.26
N ARG A 130 -21.36 -6.00 9.87
CA ARG A 130 -22.03 -7.06 9.09
C ARG A 130 -23.03 -6.49 8.08
N ASP A 131 -23.64 -5.35 8.40
CA ASP A 131 -24.62 -4.69 7.55
C ASP A 131 -23.97 -4.19 6.25
N GLU A 132 -22.77 -3.60 6.33
CA GLU A 132 -22.00 -3.20 5.14
C GLU A 132 -21.65 -4.41 4.27
N LEU A 133 -21.17 -5.51 4.86
CA LEU A 133 -20.86 -6.75 4.12
C LEU A 133 -22.09 -7.34 3.43
N ASN A 134 -23.23 -7.34 4.11
CA ASN A 134 -24.48 -7.85 3.57
C ASN A 134 -25.06 -6.95 2.47
N SER A 135 -24.73 -5.65 2.48
CA SER A 135 -25.19 -4.68 1.46
C SER A 135 -24.49 -4.81 0.09
N LEU A 136 -23.38 -5.55 0.02
CA LEU A 136 -22.60 -5.72 -1.21
C LEU A 136 -23.31 -6.66 -2.21
N SER A 137 -22.86 -6.70 -3.46
CA SER A 137 -23.27 -7.76 -4.39
C SER A 137 -22.38 -9.01 -4.21
N GLU A 138 -22.85 -10.18 -4.67
CA GLU A 138 -22.08 -11.43 -4.59
C GLU A 138 -20.75 -11.37 -5.35
N GLY A 139 -20.68 -10.59 -6.45
CA GLY A 139 -19.47 -10.46 -7.26
C GLY A 139 -18.27 -9.85 -6.51
N TYR A 140 -18.46 -9.23 -5.34
CA TYR A 140 -17.36 -8.74 -4.51
C TYR A 140 -16.72 -9.83 -3.62
N PHE A 141 -17.32 -11.01 -3.55
CA PHE A 141 -16.87 -12.13 -2.73
C PHE A 141 -16.23 -13.22 -3.59
N LYS A 142 -15.32 -13.99 -2.99
CA LYS A 142 -14.77 -15.20 -3.61
C LYS A 142 -15.90 -16.20 -3.83
N VAL A 143 -15.83 -16.94 -4.94
CA VAL A 143 -16.74 -18.06 -5.17
C VAL A 143 -16.46 -19.10 -4.07
N SER A 144 -17.46 -19.35 -3.22
CA SER A 144 -17.40 -20.40 -2.20
C SER A 144 -18.12 -21.64 -2.71
N GLU A 145 -17.48 -22.81 -2.58
CA GLU A 145 -18.11 -24.10 -2.88
C GLU A 145 -19.29 -24.41 -1.96
N PHE A 146 -19.32 -23.77 -0.78
CA PHE A 146 -20.42 -23.83 0.17
C PHE A 146 -21.02 -22.43 0.31
N PRO A 147 -22.29 -22.21 -0.11
CA PRO A 147 -22.97 -20.96 0.14
C PRO A 147 -23.09 -20.78 1.65
N SER A 148 -22.28 -19.90 2.21
CA SER A 148 -22.45 -19.44 3.59
C SER A 148 -23.59 -18.45 3.60
N GLU A 149 -24.58 -18.65 4.47
CA GLU A 149 -25.63 -17.64 4.72
C GLU A 149 -25.05 -16.30 5.17
N PHE A 150 -23.83 -16.30 5.69
CA PHE A 150 -23.16 -15.13 6.22
C PHE A 150 -21.93 -14.77 5.39
N ARG A 151 -21.92 -13.54 4.89
CA ARG A 151 -20.77 -12.92 4.25
C ARG A 151 -19.77 -12.48 5.30
N SER A 152 -18.49 -12.72 5.04
CA SER A 152 -17.43 -12.40 6.00
C SER A 152 -16.27 -11.66 5.35
N TRP A 153 -15.51 -10.94 6.18
CA TRP A 153 -14.34 -10.18 5.77
C TRP A 153 -13.32 -11.00 4.96
N LYS A 154 -13.05 -12.23 5.38
CA LYS A 154 -12.11 -13.15 4.70
C LYS A 154 -12.55 -13.57 3.30
N ASP A 155 -13.84 -13.43 2.99
CA ASP A 155 -14.42 -13.84 1.71
C ASP A 155 -14.38 -12.70 0.68
N LEU A 156 -14.09 -11.46 1.10
CA LEU A 156 -13.96 -10.33 0.18
C LEU A 156 -12.75 -10.50 -0.74
N LYS A 157 -12.98 -10.33 -2.05
CA LYS A 157 -11.91 -10.36 -3.07
C LYS A 157 -10.82 -9.32 -2.77
N VAL A 158 -11.22 -8.08 -2.44
CA VAL A 158 -10.32 -6.94 -2.10
C VAL A 158 -9.42 -7.21 -0.90
N VAL A 159 -9.87 -8.02 0.06
CA VAL A 159 -9.12 -8.34 1.27
C VAL A 159 -8.02 -9.36 0.98
N SER A 160 -8.33 -10.41 0.23
CA SER A 160 -7.31 -11.39 -0.19
C SER A 160 -6.28 -10.84 -1.18
N PHE A 161 -6.68 -9.83 -1.95
CA PHE A 161 -5.89 -9.32 -3.07
C PHE A 161 -4.56 -8.72 -2.64
N VAL A 162 -3.47 -9.25 -3.18
CA VAL A 162 -2.14 -8.64 -3.05
C VAL A 162 -2.01 -7.60 -4.14
N SER A 163 -1.86 -6.33 -3.79
CA SER A 163 -1.74 -5.26 -4.78
C SER A 163 -0.41 -5.32 -5.52
N THR A 164 -0.38 -4.73 -6.73
CA THR A 164 0.84 -4.58 -7.52
C THR A 164 1.92 -3.84 -6.73
N ASN A 165 1.54 -2.84 -5.91
CA ASN A 165 2.49 -2.12 -5.06
C ASN A 165 3.08 -2.98 -3.95
N VAL A 166 2.32 -3.91 -3.36
CA VAL A 166 2.86 -4.85 -2.36
C VAL A 166 3.90 -5.76 -3.01
N ILE A 167 3.64 -6.25 -4.23
CA ILE A 167 4.60 -7.06 -4.99
C ILE A 167 5.85 -6.24 -5.35
N ARG A 168 5.68 -5.01 -5.85
CA ARG A 168 6.80 -4.09 -6.14
C ARG A 168 7.62 -3.77 -4.89
N LEU A 169 6.98 -3.57 -3.75
CA LEU A 169 7.67 -3.37 -2.47
C LEU A 169 8.51 -4.60 -2.10
N THR A 170 7.97 -5.81 -2.24
CA THR A 170 8.72 -7.05 -2.01
C THR A 170 9.93 -7.17 -2.95
N LEU A 171 9.76 -6.89 -4.24
CA LEU A 171 10.86 -6.90 -5.21
C LEU A 171 11.91 -5.84 -4.88
N GLY A 172 11.49 -4.62 -4.53
CA GLY A 172 12.37 -3.54 -4.11
C GLY A 172 13.20 -3.92 -2.88
N ILE A 173 12.60 -4.55 -1.87
CA ILE A 173 13.31 -5.06 -0.68
C ILE A 173 14.40 -6.07 -1.06
N LEU A 174 14.14 -6.95 -2.03
CA LEU A 174 15.10 -7.97 -2.47
C LEU A 174 16.26 -7.38 -3.28
N MET A 175 16.02 -6.27 -3.97
CA MET A 175 17.01 -5.59 -4.82
C MET A 175 17.83 -4.55 -4.07
N ASP A 176 17.33 -4.08 -2.92
CA ASP A 176 18.00 -3.12 -2.05
C ASP A 176 18.47 -3.74 -0.71
N PRO A 177 19.47 -4.64 -0.71
CA PRO A 177 20.03 -5.16 0.52
C PRO A 177 20.93 -4.15 1.25
N GLU A 178 21.39 -3.07 0.60
CA GLU A 178 22.54 -2.28 1.06
C GLU A 178 22.36 -0.75 1.00
N THR A 179 21.42 -0.22 0.22
CA THR A 179 21.30 1.22 -0.08
C THR A 179 20.25 1.99 0.74
N TRP A 180 19.65 1.35 1.75
CA TRP A 180 18.77 1.99 2.73
C TRP A 180 17.60 2.79 2.09
N SER A 181 16.85 2.18 1.19
CA SER A 181 15.63 2.76 0.60
C SER A 181 14.44 2.78 1.56
N GLY A 182 14.66 2.54 2.87
CA GLY A 182 13.63 2.56 3.91
C GLY A 182 12.78 3.83 3.90
N GLY A 183 13.34 4.97 3.50
CA GLY A 183 12.60 6.21 3.35
C GLY A 183 11.49 6.16 2.29
N VAL A 184 11.69 5.42 1.18
CA VAL A 184 10.67 5.28 0.13
C VAL A 184 9.61 4.25 0.54
N PHE A 185 10.00 3.17 1.22
CA PHE A 185 9.07 2.19 1.77
C PHE A 185 8.17 2.80 2.85
N ARG A 186 8.75 3.57 3.78
CA ARG A 186 8.01 4.37 4.77
C ARG A 186 7.02 5.30 4.08
N ARG A 187 7.44 5.98 3.01
CA ARG A 187 6.58 6.92 2.27
C ARG A 187 5.35 6.25 1.67
N LEU A 188 5.48 5.04 1.14
CA LEU A 188 4.32 4.28 0.65
C LEU A 188 3.34 4.00 1.80
N VAL A 189 3.85 3.51 2.93
CA VAL A 189 3.03 3.20 4.12
C VAL A 189 2.31 4.44 4.63
N ASP A 190 3.02 5.57 4.76
CA ASP A 190 2.45 6.86 5.17
C ASP A 190 1.38 7.34 4.17
N THR A 191 1.63 7.20 2.86
CA THR A 191 0.68 7.61 1.82
C THR A 191 -0.60 6.76 1.87
N ILE A 192 -0.50 5.46 2.11
CA ILE A 192 -1.69 4.61 2.25
C ILE A 192 -2.49 5.03 3.50
N CYS A 193 -1.81 5.37 4.61
CA CYS A 193 -2.45 5.89 5.82
C CYS A 193 -3.24 7.19 5.56
N GLU A 194 -2.66 8.12 4.81
CA GLU A 194 -3.35 9.35 4.41
C GLU A 194 -4.60 9.11 3.56
N LEU A 195 -4.54 8.12 2.67
CA LEU A 195 -5.67 7.71 1.85
C LEU A 195 -6.75 7.04 2.70
N LEU A 196 -6.37 6.19 3.65
CA LEU A 196 -7.28 5.60 4.62
C LEU A 196 -8.01 6.65 5.45
N GLN A 197 -7.31 7.69 5.89
CA GLN A 197 -7.94 8.82 6.58
C GLN A 197 -8.84 9.61 5.64
N SER A 198 -8.42 9.85 4.40
CA SER A 198 -9.21 10.60 3.41
C SER A 198 -10.55 9.91 3.10
N VAL A 199 -10.56 8.58 2.98
CA VAL A 199 -11.80 7.82 2.77
C VAL A 199 -12.63 7.69 4.05
N SER A 200 -12.01 7.72 5.24
CA SER A 200 -12.72 7.57 6.53
C SER A 200 -13.32 8.88 7.04
N GLU A 201 -12.63 10.01 6.85
CA GLU A 201 -13.13 11.35 7.23
C GLU A 201 -14.00 12.00 6.15
N GLY A 202 -13.97 11.45 4.94
CA GLY A 202 -14.51 12.08 3.76
C GLY A 202 -16.02 11.94 3.64
N ASP A 203 -16.72 13.07 3.76
CA ASP A 203 -17.86 13.33 2.90
C ASP A 203 -17.31 13.60 1.49
N LEU A 204 -16.90 12.52 0.81
CA LEU A 204 -16.25 12.57 -0.52
C LEU A 204 -17.18 13.17 -1.60
N GLY A 205 -18.45 13.38 -1.24
CA GLY A 205 -19.55 13.95 -2.02
C GLY A 205 -20.85 13.19 -1.70
N VAL A 206 -21.99 13.85 -1.86
CA VAL A 206 -23.34 13.24 -1.67
C VAL A 206 -23.57 12.05 -2.62
N GLU A 207 -22.81 11.97 -3.72
CA GLU A 207 -23.00 10.97 -4.77
C GLU A 207 -22.19 9.67 -4.58
N GLU A 208 -21.29 9.60 -3.60
CA GLU A 208 -20.44 8.41 -3.46
C GLU A 208 -21.11 7.31 -2.64
N SER A 209 -21.32 6.16 -3.29
CA SER A 209 -21.88 4.94 -2.70
C SER A 209 -21.14 4.55 -1.40
N PRO A 210 -21.84 4.33 -0.28
CA PRO A 210 -21.27 3.79 0.95
C PRO A 210 -20.53 2.46 0.72
N GLN A 211 -21.04 1.63 -0.18
CA GLN A 211 -20.41 0.36 -0.58
C GLN A 211 -19.04 0.59 -1.24
N ALA A 212 -18.94 1.58 -2.14
CA ALA A 212 -17.67 1.90 -2.79
C ALA A 212 -16.61 2.36 -1.78
N LYS A 213 -17.00 3.23 -0.84
CA LYS A 213 -16.12 3.68 0.26
C LYS A 213 -15.65 2.51 1.11
N PHE A 214 -16.56 1.61 1.48
CA PHE A 214 -16.24 0.40 2.24
C PHE A 214 -15.23 -0.50 1.49
N LEU A 215 -15.44 -0.76 0.20
CA LEU A 215 -14.56 -1.59 -0.63
C LEU A 215 -13.16 -0.97 -0.77
N VAL A 216 -13.07 0.33 -1.07
CA VAL A 216 -11.79 1.04 -1.20
C VAL A 216 -11.05 1.07 0.15
N LYS A 217 -11.76 1.35 1.24
CA LYS A 217 -11.18 1.30 2.59
C LYS A 217 -10.65 -0.09 2.92
N SER A 218 -11.40 -1.15 2.58
CA SER A 218 -11.00 -2.54 2.82
C SER A 218 -9.75 -2.93 2.04
N PHE A 219 -9.67 -2.50 0.77
CA PHE A 219 -8.49 -2.68 -0.07
C PHE A 219 -7.27 -1.94 0.51
N LEU A 220 -7.41 -0.64 0.81
CA LEU A 220 -6.32 0.17 1.34
C LEU A 220 -5.83 -0.34 2.70
N TRP A 221 -6.74 -0.80 3.56
CA TRP A 221 -6.42 -1.35 4.87
C TRP A 221 -5.61 -2.64 4.76
N SER A 222 -6.02 -3.52 3.84
CA SER A 222 -5.32 -4.77 3.53
C SER A 222 -3.94 -4.51 2.93
N ALA A 223 -3.84 -3.56 2.01
CA ALA A 223 -2.57 -3.15 1.39
C ALA A 223 -1.63 -2.49 2.41
N TRP A 224 -2.15 -1.66 3.32
CA TRP A 224 -1.38 -1.02 4.39
C TRP A 224 -0.77 -2.05 5.33
N GLN A 225 -1.57 -2.99 5.85
CA GLN A 225 -1.07 -4.04 6.76
C GLN A 225 0.05 -4.86 6.12
N ARG A 226 -0.13 -5.32 4.88
CA ARG A 226 0.89 -6.10 4.16
C ARG A 226 2.16 -5.28 3.90
N SER A 227 2.00 -4.02 3.48
CA SER A 227 3.14 -3.12 3.24
C SER A 227 3.89 -2.80 4.53
N MET A 228 3.17 -2.61 5.64
CA MET A 228 3.75 -2.40 6.97
C MET A 228 4.57 -3.61 7.41
N MET A 229 4.02 -4.82 7.28
CA MET A 229 4.74 -6.04 7.66
C MET A 229 6.02 -6.23 6.84
N LEU A 230 5.98 -5.96 5.53
CA LEU A 230 7.16 -5.98 4.66
C LEU A 230 8.18 -4.92 5.09
N PHE A 231 7.73 -3.69 5.34
CA PHE A 231 8.59 -2.59 5.78
C PHE A 231 9.28 -2.87 7.12
N LEU A 232 8.53 -3.34 8.12
CA LEU A 232 9.08 -3.70 9.42
C LEU A 232 10.05 -4.88 9.33
N SER A 233 9.73 -5.89 8.50
CA SER A 233 10.64 -7.01 8.23
C SER A 233 11.94 -6.55 7.57
N TYR A 234 11.86 -5.60 6.63
CA TYR A 234 13.04 -4.99 6.02
C TYR A 234 13.89 -4.25 7.07
N CYS A 235 13.30 -3.34 7.84
CA CYS A 235 14.00 -2.59 8.87
C CYS A 235 14.68 -3.52 9.88
N LEU A 236 13.99 -4.57 10.33
CA LEU A 236 14.56 -5.56 11.24
C LEU A 236 15.72 -6.32 10.60
N THR A 237 15.57 -6.75 9.35
CA THR A 237 16.63 -7.49 8.63
C THR A 237 17.90 -6.66 8.53
N ILE A 238 17.78 -5.38 8.18
CA ILE A 238 18.94 -4.50 8.08
C ILE A 238 19.60 -4.26 9.45
N GLN A 239 18.81 -4.05 10.51
CA GLN A 239 19.34 -3.89 11.87
C GLN A 239 20.05 -5.16 12.36
N LEU A 240 19.58 -6.34 11.97
CA LEU A 240 20.23 -7.62 12.28
C LEU A 240 21.51 -7.85 11.47
N GLN A 241 21.56 -7.41 10.21
CA GLN A 241 22.71 -7.63 9.32
C GLN A 241 23.86 -6.64 9.58
N ILE A 242 23.53 -5.36 9.76
CA ILE A 242 24.52 -4.27 9.88
C ILE A 242 24.82 -3.95 11.36
N GLY A 243 23.98 -4.46 12.27
CA GLY A 243 24.02 -4.13 13.70
C GLY A 243 23.02 -3.04 14.06
N TYR A 244 22.57 -3.09 15.32
CA TYR A 244 21.58 -2.16 15.85
C TYR A 244 22.14 -0.74 15.93
N ASN A 245 21.44 0.20 15.30
CA ASN A 245 21.68 1.63 15.45
C ASN A 245 20.37 2.33 15.82
N PHE A 246 20.40 3.07 16.93
CA PHE A 246 19.26 3.78 17.51
C PHE A 246 18.72 4.91 16.61
N GLU A 247 19.59 5.62 15.90
CA GLU A 247 19.19 6.73 15.01
C GLU A 247 18.27 6.25 13.89
N ARG A 248 18.40 4.97 13.52
CA ARG A 248 17.57 4.34 12.49
C ARG A 248 16.15 4.06 12.95
N ASN A 249 15.86 4.16 14.25
CA ASN A 249 14.49 4.02 14.77
C ASN A 249 13.57 5.14 14.30
N ASP A 250 14.09 6.28 13.83
CA ASP A 250 13.26 7.31 13.17
C ASP A 250 12.51 6.76 11.95
N GLN A 251 13.06 5.77 11.25
CA GLN A 251 12.35 5.12 10.14
C GLN A 251 11.12 4.33 10.61
N LEU A 252 11.12 3.88 11.86
CA LEU A 252 9.96 3.22 12.48
C LEU A 252 8.93 4.23 13.00
N ALA A 253 9.29 5.50 13.12
CA ALA A 253 8.35 6.57 13.42
C ALA A 253 7.48 6.82 12.18
N LEU A 254 6.38 6.09 12.12
CA LEU A 254 5.29 6.37 11.19
C LEU A 254 4.80 7.78 11.44
N ARG A 255 4.74 8.59 10.39
CA ARG A 255 4.35 9.98 10.59
C ARG A 255 2.87 10.00 10.92
N PRO A 256 2.47 10.59 12.06
CA PRO A 256 1.06 10.81 12.31
C PRO A 256 0.55 11.59 11.12
N THR A 257 -0.56 11.13 10.55
CA THR A 257 -1.26 11.93 9.58
C THR A 257 -1.58 13.27 10.23
N ILE A 258 -1.66 14.32 9.43
CA ILE A 258 -2.03 15.66 9.92
C ILE A 258 -3.52 15.61 10.30
N VAL A 259 -3.83 14.92 11.39
CA VAL A 259 -4.97 15.21 12.23
C VAL A 259 -4.75 16.67 12.59
N ALA A 260 -5.64 17.54 12.10
CA ALA A 260 -5.69 18.91 12.57
C ALA A 260 -5.50 18.83 14.08
N LEU A 261 -4.44 19.45 14.61
CA LEU A 261 -4.28 19.63 16.04
C LEU A 261 -5.62 20.15 16.53
N ARG A 262 -6.47 19.27 17.09
CA ARG A 262 -7.48 19.73 18.01
C ARG A 262 -6.63 20.46 19.04
N GLN A 263 -6.88 21.74 19.23
CA GLN A 263 -6.23 22.59 20.23
C GLN A 263 -6.55 22.13 21.67
N SER A 264 -6.68 20.84 21.88
CA SER A 264 -6.96 20.16 23.13
C SER A 264 -5.64 19.57 23.61
N ASP A 265 -5.00 20.32 24.50
CA ASP A 265 -4.16 19.79 25.57
C ASP A 265 -2.75 19.32 25.21
N CYS A 266 -1.91 20.27 24.78
CA CYS A 266 -0.51 20.29 25.21
C CYS A 266 -0.34 21.26 26.39
N GLN A 267 -1.12 21.10 27.46
CA GLN A 267 -0.65 21.55 28.77
C GLN A 267 0.26 20.46 29.31
N MET A 268 1.57 20.66 29.17
CA MET A 268 2.55 19.91 29.94
C MET A 268 2.20 20.07 31.43
N PRO A 269 2.09 18.99 32.21
CA PRO A 269 1.89 19.10 33.64
C PRO A 269 2.99 19.99 34.24
N GLY A 270 2.61 20.94 35.10
CA GLY A 270 3.51 21.99 35.61
C GLY A 270 4.75 21.51 36.36
N TYR A 271 4.88 20.20 36.62
CA TYR A 271 6.09 19.61 37.21
C TYR A 271 7.19 19.28 36.19
N MET A 272 6.92 19.36 34.88
CA MET A 272 7.92 19.11 33.82
C MET A 272 8.55 20.37 33.22
N CYS A 273 8.22 21.55 33.74
CA CYS A 273 8.95 22.79 33.44
C CYS A 273 9.76 23.20 34.68
N ARG A 274 11.03 22.79 34.71
CA ARG A 274 12.07 23.40 35.56
C ARG A 274 13.29 23.70 34.70
#